data_AF-A0A9E6WE28-F1
#
_entry.id   AF-A0A9E6WE28-F1
#
_cell.length_a   1.000
_cell.length_b   1.000
_cell.length_c   1.000
_cell.angle_alpha   90.00
_cell.angle_beta   90.00
_cell.angle_gamma   90.00
#
_symmetry.space_group_name_H-M   'P 1'
#
loop_
_entity.id
_entity.type
_entity.pdbx_description
1 polymer ?
#
loop_
_entity_poly.entity_id
_entity_poly.type
_entity_poly.pdbx_seq_one_letter_code
_entity_poly.pdbx_strand_id
1 'polypeptide(L)'
;MTILLGVIADDFTGATDIAGLLARAGVAVRLRIGVPEGPASDTAAFEVIALKIRTAPVAEAVAEARAAKGWLEAAGARHFFWKYCSTFDSTAEGNIGPVAEALMADLGAAQTIYCPAFPENGRAIFMGNLFVGRLPLAESPM
;
A
#
# COMPACT_ATOMS: atom_id res chain seq x y z
N MET A 1 -7.65 12.61 -16.90
CA MET A 1 -6.80 11.48 -17.35
C MET A 1 -7.23 10.24 -16.60
N THR A 2 -7.13 9.05 -17.19
CA THR A 2 -7.46 7.81 -16.48
C THR A 2 -6.30 7.42 -15.56
N ILE A 3 -6.58 7.19 -14.29
CA ILE A 3 -5.59 6.66 -13.34
C ILE A 3 -5.34 5.19 -13.67
N LEU A 4 -4.09 4.84 -13.96
CA LEU A 4 -3.69 3.47 -14.26
C LEU A 4 -3.58 2.63 -12.99
N LEU A 5 -3.04 3.21 -11.92
CA LEU A 5 -2.83 2.56 -10.63
C LEU A 5 -3.11 3.52 -9.47
N GLY A 6 -4.01 3.10 -8.58
CA GLY A 6 -4.22 3.73 -7.28
C GLY A 6 -3.50 2.97 -6.18
N VAL A 7 -2.55 3.61 -5.51
CA VAL A 7 -1.80 3.05 -4.39
C VAL A 7 -2.40 3.57 -3.09
N ILE A 8 -2.67 2.66 -2.16
CA ILE A 8 -3.06 2.98 -0.78
C ILE A 8 -1.90 2.52 0.10
N ALA A 9 -1.27 3.42 0.83
CA ALA A 9 -0.10 3.13 1.65
C ALA A 9 -0.41 3.31 3.14
N ASP A 10 0.05 2.37 3.97
CA ASP A 10 -0.23 2.32 5.41
C ASP A 10 0.48 3.38 6.26
N ASP A 11 1.52 4.00 5.70
CA ASP A 11 2.32 5.07 6.30
C ASP A 11 2.81 6.09 5.25
N PHE A 12 3.40 7.19 5.74
CA PHE A 12 3.94 8.24 4.88
C PHE A 12 5.27 7.85 4.22
N THR A 13 6.15 7.15 4.94
CA THR A 13 7.48 6.78 4.43
C THR A 13 7.38 5.74 3.31
N GLY A 14 6.54 4.74 3.46
CA GLY A 14 6.28 3.76 2.41
C GLY A 14 5.56 4.34 1.21
N ALA A 15 4.72 5.37 1.41
CA ALA A 15 4.08 6.11 0.32
C ALA A 15 5.08 6.95 -0.49
N THR A 16 5.99 7.66 0.18
CA THR A 16 7.05 8.43 -0.50
C THR A 16 8.04 7.52 -1.22
N ASP A 17 8.38 6.37 -0.64
CA ASP A 17 9.25 5.36 -1.25
C ASP A 17 8.67 4.85 -2.59
N ILE A 18 7.43 4.34 -2.59
CA ILE A 18 6.81 3.86 -3.84
C ILE A 18 6.58 4.99 -4.85
N ALA A 19 6.20 6.19 -4.40
CA ALA A 19 6.07 7.34 -5.29
C ALA A 19 7.40 7.74 -5.94
N GLY A 20 8.49 7.72 -5.16
CA GLY A 20 9.84 7.99 -5.62
C GLY A 20 10.33 6.94 -6.62
N LEU A 21 10.09 5.66 -6.37
CA LEU A 21 10.44 4.57 -7.29
C LEU A 21 9.72 4.71 -8.64
N LEU A 22 8.41 5.00 -8.60
CA LEU A 22 7.62 5.25 -9.80
C LEU A 22 8.11 6.50 -10.55
N ALA A 23 8.35 7.61 -9.85
CA ALA A 23 8.88 8.83 -10.47
C ALA A 23 10.27 8.61 -11.09
N ARG A 24 11.16 7.86 -10.42
CA ARG A 24 12.48 7.44 -10.91
C ARG A 24 12.38 6.59 -12.18
N ALA A 25 11.29 5.83 -12.34
CA ALA A 25 10.99 5.06 -13.55
C ALA A 25 10.40 5.92 -14.70
N GLY A 26 10.25 7.23 -14.51
CA GLY A 26 9.81 8.18 -15.55
C GLY A 26 8.30 8.30 -15.70
N VAL A 27 7.49 7.78 -14.76
CA VAL A 27 6.03 7.94 -14.79
C VAL A 27 5.58 9.15 -13.99
N ALA A 28 4.47 9.77 -14.40
CA ALA A 28 3.83 10.82 -13.63
C ALA A 28 3.14 10.22 -12.40
N VAL A 29 3.52 10.70 -11.22
CA VAL A 29 3.00 10.23 -9.93
C VAL A 29 2.48 11.42 -9.13
N ARG A 30 1.36 11.24 -8.46
CA ARG A 30 0.88 12.15 -7.44
C ARG A 30 0.86 11.44 -6.09
N LEU A 31 1.52 12.02 -5.11
CA LEU A 31 1.42 11.63 -3.71
C LEU A 31 0.43 12.55 -2.99
N ARG A 32 -0.51 11.98 -2.26
CA ARG A 32 -1.50 12.67 -1.44
C ARG A 32 -1.35 12.24 0.01
N ILE A 33 -1.36 13.21 0.92
CA ILE A 33 -1.27 12.96 2.35
C ILE A 33 -2.69 12.94 2.91
N GLY A 34 -3.14 11.79 3.39
CA GLY A 34 -4.53 11.55 3.76
C GLY A 34 -5.47 11.40 2.56
N VAL A 35 -6.72 11.01 2.83
CA VAL A 35 -7.77 10.92 1.83
C VAL A 35 -8.21 12.33 1.44
N PRO A 36 -8.14 12.72 0.15
CA PRO A 36 -8.55 14.06 -0.26
C PRO A 36 -10.05 14.29 -0.10
N GLU A 37 -10.42 15.53 0.20
CA GLU A 37 -11.81 15.97 0.18
C GLU A 37 -12.23 16.38 -1.23
N GLY A 38 -13.47 16.06 -1.59
CA GLY A 38 -14.07 16.48 -2.86
C GLY A 38 -13.59 15.71 -4.09
N PRO A 39 -14.02 16.14 -5.29
CA PRO A 39 -13.77 15.43 -6.53
C PRO A 39 -12.29 15.47 -6.90
N ALA A 40 -11.83 14.40 -7.55
CA ALA A 40 -10.46 14.30 -8.00
C ALA A 40 -10.12 15.38 -9.02
N SER A 41 -9.08 16.15 -8.72
CA SER A 41 -8.52 17.17 -9.60
C SER A 41 -7.00 17.00 -9.68
N ASP A 42 -6.43 17.45 -10.80
CA ASP A 42 -5.00 17.42 -11.08
C ASP A 42 -4.37 16.05 -10.77
N THR A 43 -4.93 15.03 -11.45
CA THR A 43 -4.58 13.62 -11.28
C THR A 43 -3.44 13.19 -12.20
N ALA A 44 -2.69 12.19 -11.75
CA ALA A 44 -1.61 11.55 -12.51
C ALA A 44 -1.98 10.11 -12.92
N ALA A 45 -1.15 9.49 -13.75
CA ALA A 45 -1.32 8.08 -14.12
C ALA A 45 -1.19 7.14 -12.90
N PHE A 46 -0.37 7.54 -11.91
CA PHE A 46 -0.19 6.85 -10.64
C PHE A 46 -0.57 7.78 -9.50
N GLU A 47 -1.56 7.38 -8.71
CA GLU A 47 -2.04 8.13 -7.55
C GLU A 47 -1.69 7.36 -6.28
N VAL A 48 -0.96 7.97 -5.35
CA VAL A 48 -0.55 7.36 -4.09
C VAL A 48 -1.21 8.12 -2.94
N ILE A 49 -2.05 7.44 -2.16
CA ILE A 49 -2.63 7.98 -0.93
C ILE A 49 -1.85 7.42 0.24
N ALA A 50 -1.24 8.32 1.02
CA ALA A 50 -0.50 8.00 2.22
C ALA A 50 -1.42 8.14 3.44
N LEU A 51 -1.62 7.04 4.18
CA LEU A 51 -2.44 7.00 5.38
C LEU A 51 -1.56 6.82 6.63
N LYS A 52 -2.18 6.76 7.81
CA LYS A 52 -1.49 6.46 9.08
C LYS A 52 -2.18 5.29 9.79
N ILE A 53 -2.31 4.18 9.07
CA ILE A 53 -3.15 3.06 9.49
C ILE A 53 -2.36 1.81 9.88
N ARG A 54 -1.03 1.80 9.80
CA ARG A 54 -0.22 0.63 10.17
C ARG A 54 -0.58 0.07 11.55
N THR A 55 -0.69 0.94 12.54
CA THR A 55 -0.90 0.60 13.97
C THR A 55 -2.18 1.17 14.53
N ALA A 56 -3.08 1.68 13.67
CA ALA A 56 -4.39 2.16 14.09
C ALA A 56 -5.27 0.98 14.52
N PRO A 57 -6.34 1.20 15.30
CA PRO A 57 -7.36 0.18 15.52
C PRO A 57 -7.86 -0.39 14.18
N VAL A 58 -8.04 -1.72 14.11
CA VAL A 58 -8.38 -2.43 12.86
C VAL A 58 -9.57 -1.81 12.13
N ALA A 59 -10.63 -1.47 12.88
CA ALA A 59 -11.83 -0.86 12.31
C ALA A 59 -11.55 0.51 11.66
N GLU A 60 -10.70 1.33 12.28
CA GLU A 60 -10.29 2.63 11.75
C GLU A 60 -9.42 2.44 10.49
N ALA A 61 -8.46 1.52 10.54
CA ALA A 61 -7.58 1.21 9.42
C ALA A 61 -8.37 0.76 8.18
N VAL A 62 -9.35 -0.13 8.37
CA VAL A 62 -10.23 -0.60 7.30
C VAL A 62 -11.10 0.53 6.76
N ALA A 63 -11.68 1.36 7.63
CA ALA A 63 -12.51 2.48 7.21
C ALA A 63 -11.72 3.51 6.38
N GLU A 64 -10.52 3.88 6.83
CA GLU A 64 -9.67 4.86 6.13
C GLU A 64 -9.16 4.30 4.79
N ALA A 65 -8.77 3.03 4.74
CA ALA A 65 -8.36 2.37 3.49
C ALA A 65 -9.52 2.30 2.47
N ARG A 66 -10.74 2.01 2.93
CA ARG A 66 -11.94 2.01 2.07
C ARG A 66 -12.28 3.41 1.56
N ALA A 67 -12.12 4.43 2.40
CA ALA A 67 -12.29 5.82 1.97
C ALA A 67 -11.25 6.20 0.88
N ALA A 68 -9.98 5.82 1.06
CA ALA A 68 -8.95 6.00 0.04
C ALA A 68 -9.27 5.27 -1.27
N LYS A 69 -9.71 4.00 -1.18
CA LYS A 69 -10.17 3.21 -2.33
C LYS A 69 -11.32 3.90 -3.06
N GLY A 70 -12.35 4.34 -2.33
CA GLY A 70 -13.51 5.01 -2.89
C GLY A 70 -13.14 6.30 -3.62
N TRP A 71 -12.23 7.09 -3.04
CA TRP A 71 -11.72 8.30 -3.70
C TRP A 71 -10.96 7.96 -5.00
N LEU A 72 -10.06 6.97 -4.95
CA LEU A 72 -9.28 6.53 -6.13
C LEU A 72 -10.19 5.97 -7.24
N GLU A 73 -11.20 5.19 -6.88
CA GLU A 73 -12.19 4.65 -7.81
C GLU A 73 -13.02 5.76 -8.46
N ALA A 74 -13.51 6.74 -7.66
CA ALA A 74 -14.19 7.92 -8.17
C ALA A 74 -13.30 8.78 -9.07
N ALA A 75 -11.99 8.79 -8.81
CA ALA A 75 -10.98 9.44 -9.64
C ALA A 75 -10.67 8.67 -10.95
N GLY A 76 -11.21 7.46 -11.12
CA GLY A 76 -11.09 6.64 -12.32
C GLY A 76 -9.97 5.59 -12.27
N ALA A 77 -9.47 5.24 -11.09
CA ALA A 77 -8.50 4.15 -10.93
C ALA A 77 -9.14 2.79 -11.27
N ARG A 78 -8.42 1.98 -12.04
CA ARG A 78 -8.86 0.63 -12.44
C ARG A 78 -8.06 -0.51 -11.81
N HIS A 79 -6.88 -0.21 -11.27
CA HIS A 79 -6.05 -1.15 -10.53
C HIS A 79 -5.64 -0.52 -9.20
N PHE A 80 -5.48 -1.37 -8.18
CA PHE A 80 -5.16 -0.95 -6.83
C PHE A 80 -3.91 -1.66 -6.32
N PHE A 81 -3.10 -0.94 -5.55
CA PHE A 81 -1.92 -1.48 -4.88
C PHE A 81 -1.99 -1.16 -3.39
N TRP A 82 -2.07 -2.19 -2.56
CA TRP A 82 -2.01 -2.07 -1.10
C TRP A 82 -0.56 -2.13 -0.66
N LYS A 83 0.01 -0.96 -0.29
CA LYS A 83 1.40 -0.80 0.11
C LYS A 83 1.51 -0.83 1.63
N TYR A 84 2.28 -1.79 2.14
CA TYR A 84 2.66 -1.93 3.55
C TYR A 84 4.19 -2.07 3.68
N CYS A 85 4.71 -2.15 4.90
CA CYS A 85 6.16 -2.21 5.15
C CYS A 85 6.82 -3.47 4.55
N SER A 86 8.06 -3.33 4.04
CA SER A 86 8.86 -4.45 3.49
C SER A 86 9.28 -5.49 4.53
N THR A 87 9.14 -5.17 5.81
CA THR A 87 9.36 -6.07 6.95
C THR A 87 8.06 -6.67 7.49
N PHE A 88 6.94 -6.47 6.79
CA PHE A 88 5.63 -7.02 7.12
C PHE A 88 5.09 -6.60 8.49
N ASP A 89 5.47 -5.41 8.96
CA ASP A 89 5.11 -4.81 10.24
C ASP A 89 3.60 -4.91 10.51
N SER A 90 3.23 -5.82 11.42
CA SER A 90 1.86 -6.09 11.82
C SER A 90 1.85 -6.93 13.10
N THR A 91 0.68 -7.08 13.71
CA THR A 91 0.41 -8.06 14.76
C THR A 91 -0.53 -9.14 14.22
N ALA A 92 -0.84 -10.14 15.06
CA ALA A 92 -1.88 -11.12 14.74
C ALA A 92 -3.27 -10.49 14.50
N GLU A 93 -3.51 -9.27 14.99
CA GLU A 93 -4.76 -8.56 14.83
C GLU A 93 -4.82 -7.74 13.53
N GLY A 94 -3.67 -7.35 12.96
CA GLY A 94 -3.65 -6.49 11.78
C GLY A 94 -2.45 -5.57 11.64
N ASN A 95 -2.46 -4.65 10.66
CA ASN A 95 -3.59 -4.31 9.78
C ASN A 95 -3.49 -4.80 8.33
N ILE A 96 -2.39 -5.47 7.97
CA ILE A 96 -2.15 -5.92 6.58
C ILE A 96 -3.28 -6.81 6.06
N GLY A 97 -3.63 -7.85 6.82
CA GLY A 97 -4.68 -8.81 6.46
C GLY A 97 -6.08 -8.19 6.41
N PRO A 98 -6.60 -7.62 7.52
CA PRO A 98 -7.94 -7.05 7.56
C PRO A 98 -8.20 -5.98 6.49
N VAL A 99 -7.22 -5.12 6.21
CA VAL A 99 -7.34 -4.11 5.16
C VAL A 99 -7.36 -4.77 3.77
N ALA A 100 -6.48 -5.72 3.50
CA ALA A 100 -6.45 -6.42 2.22
C ALA A 100 -7.75 -7.19 1.95
N GLU A 101 -8.29 -7.91 2.94
CA GLU A 101 -9.56 -8.63 2.83
C GLU A 101 -10.73 -7.68 2.55
N ALA A 102 -10.77 -6.54 3.25
CA ALA A 102 -11.76 -5.51 3.02
C ALA A 102 -11.70 -4.94 1.59
N LEU A 103 -10.51 -4.60 1.11
CA LEU A 103 -10.31 -4.09 -0.25
C LEU A 103 -10.65 -5.14 -1.31
N MET A 104 -10.28 -6.40 -1.09
CA MET A 104 -10.61 -7.52 -1.99
C MET A 104 -12.11 -7.74 -2.09
N ALA A 105 -12.83 -7.70 -0.97
CA ALA A 105 -14.29 -7.82 -0.94
C ALA A 105 -14.96 -6.71 -1.78
N ASP A 106 -14.49 -5.46 -1.65
CA ASP A 106 -15.04 -4.32 -2.38
C ASP A 106 -14.75 -4.35 -3.88
N LEU A 107 -13.60 -4.92 -4.26
CA LEU A 107 -13.16 -5.03 -5.63
C LEU A 107 -13.66 -6.32 -6.30
N GLY A 108 -14.33 -7.20 -5.56
CA GLY A 108 -14.75 -8.53 -6.05
C GLY A 108 -13.56 -9.45 -6.38
N ALA A 109 -12.40 -9.24 -5.75
CA ALA A 109 -11.21 -10.02 -6.00
C ALA A 109 -11.19 -11.29 -5.11
N ALA A 110 -11.08 -12.46 -5.74
CA ALA A 110 -10.97 -13.74 -5.01
C ALA A 110 -9.53 -14.06 -4.57
N GLN A 111 -8.52 -13.40 -5.16
CA GLN A 111 -7.11 -13.64 -4.89
C GLN A 111 -6.30 -12.35 -5.01
N THR A 112 -5.25 -12.23 -4.19
CA THR A 112 -4.21 -11.20 -4.30
C THR A 112 -2.84 -11.79 -3.95
N ILE A 113 -1.79 -10.99 -4.08
CA ILE A 113 -0.41 -11.38 -3.80
C ILE A 113 0.11 -10.56 -2.61
N TYR A 114 0.80 -11.24 -1.69
CA TYR A 114 1.64 -10.59 -0.68
C TYR A 114 3.10 -10.74 -1.08
N CYS A 115 3.78 -9.61 -1.31
CA CYS A 115 5.20 -9.60 -1.67
C CYS A 115 5.88 -8.38 -1.04
N PRO A 116 6.29 -8.46 0.23
CA PRO A 116 7.09 -7.42 0.87
C PRO A 116 8.57 -7.42 0.43
N ALA A 117 8.98 -8.30 -0.49
CA ALA A 117 10.37 -8.38 -0.95
C ALA A 117 10.81 -7.05 -1.58
N PHE A 118 11.99 -6.58 -1.18
CA PHE A 118 12.63 -5.40 -1.74
C PHE A 118 14.15 -5.63 -1.79
N PRO A 119 14.66 -6.29 -2.85
CA PRO A 119 16.06 -6.71 -2.91
C PRO A 119 17.07 -5.56 -2.85
N GLU A 120 16.77 -4.38 -3.43
CA GLU A 120 17.62 -3.17 -3.33
C GLU A 120 17.89 -2.78 -1.87
N ASN A 121 16.92 -3.02 -0.99
CA ASN A 121 17.01 -2.79 0.46
C ASN A 121 17.28 -4.08 1.26
N GLY A 122 17.72 -5.17 0.62
CA GLY A 122 18.08 -6.42 1.29
C GLY A 122 16.90 -7.19 1.88
N ARG A 123 15.66 -6.99 1.40
CA ARG A 123 14.50 -7.79 1.78
C ARG A 123 14.26 -8.87 0.73
N ALA A 124 14.33 -10.14 1.13
CA ALA A 124 14.15 -11.29 0.24
C ALA A 124 13.12 -12.27 0.80
N ILE A 125 12.43 -13.00 -0.08
CA ILE A 125 11.49 -14.07 0.32
C ILE A 125 11.96 -15.37 -0.30
N PHE A 126 12.09 -16.41 0.52
CA PHE A 126 12.39 -17.76 0.06
C PHE A 126 11.44 -18.77 0.72
N MET A 127 10.72 -19.55 -0.09
CA MET A 127 9.73 -20.52 0.37
C MET A 127 8.71 -19.92 1.38
N GLY A 128 8.30 -18.67 1.16
CA GLY A 128 7.38 -17.95 2.04
C GLY A 128 8.01 -17.30 3.28
N ASN A 129 9.31 -17.50 3.52
CA ASN A 129 10.02 -16.91 4.65
C ASN A 129 10.69 -15.59 4.25
N LEU A 130 10.44 -14.52 4.99
CA LEU A 130 11.03 -13.20 4.79
C LEU A 130 12.40 -13.12 5.48
N PHE A 131 13.37 -12.55 4.78
CA PHE A 131 14.74 -12.32 5.23
C PHE A 131 15.09 -10.83 5.20
N VAL A 132 15.83 -10.37 6.20
CA VAL A 132 16.45 -9.05 6.27
C VAL A 132 17.97 -9.24 6.19
N GLY A 133 18.54 -8.93 5.03
CA GLY A 133 19.92 -9.27 4.71
C GLY A 133 20.12 -10.78 4.66
N ARG A 134 20.89 -11.32 5.61
CA ARG A 134 21.20 -12.76 5.71
C ARG A 134 20.41 -13.48 6.80
N LEU A 135 19.63 -12.76 7.59
CA LEU A 135 18.88 -13.31 8.73
C LEU A 135 17.41 -13.48 8.38
N PRO A 136 16.75 -14.55 8.84
CA PRO A 136 15.29 -14.60 8.90
C PRO A 136 14.73 -13.37 9.63
N LEU A 137 13.52 -12.91 9.26
CA LEU A 137 12.89 -11.75 9.89
C LEU A 137 12.88 -11.86 11.42
N ALA A 138 12.51 -13.02 11.96
CA ALA A 138 12.41 -13.28 13.40
C ALA A 138 13.75 -13.28 14.15
N GLU A 139 14.88 -13.31 13.42
CA GLU A 139 16.24 -13.23 13.98
C GLU A 139 16.89 -11.86 13.70
N SER A 140 16.15 -10.95 13.08
CA SER A 140 16.60 -9.59 12.79
C SER A 140 16.21 -8.61 13.91
N PRO A 141 16.70 -7.35 13.90
CA PRO A 141 16.31 -6.35 14.90
C PRO A 141 14.86 -5.84 14.80
N MET A 142 14.04 -6.38 13.88
CA MET A 142 12.63 -6.03 13.71
C MET A 142 11.78 -6.74 14.75
#